data_AF-A0AAV5MP93-F1
#
_entry.id   AF-A0AAV5MP93-F1
#
_cell.length_a   1.000
_cell.length_b   1.000
_cell.length_c   1.000
_cell.angle_alpha   90.00
_cell.angle_beta   90.00
_cell.angle_gamma   90.00
#
_symmetry.space_group_name_H-M   'P 1'
#
loop_
_entity.id
_entity.type
_entity.pdbx_description
1 polymer ?
#
loop_
_entity_poly.entity_id
_entity_poly.type
_entity_poly.pdbx_seq_one_letter_code
_entity_poly.pdbx_strand_id
1 'polypeptide(L)'
;MAPKYAIYGQFSVKSDVYSFSVPLLEMISGKKNRGFNHLKHGLNLVGHAWRLWKEGNPLELIDSFLQESCTLSEVLRCIHISLLCVQKHLEDRLRMLYVVLMLSSEIALE
;
A
#
# COMPACT_ATOMS: atom_id res chain seq x y z
N MET A 1 10.98 3.54 -1.13
CA MET A 1 11.89 2.55 -0.52
C MET A 1 11.52 2.34 0.94
N ALA A 2 11.81 1.16 1.50
CA ALA A 2 11.59 0.88 2.92
C ALA A 2 12.42 1.84 3.80
N PRO A 3 11.87 2.43 4.87
CA PRO A 3 12.58 3.44 5.67
C PRO A 3 13.90 2.96 6.25
N LYS A 4 13.95 1.75 6.84
CA LYS A 4 15.18 1.19 7.40
C LYS A 4 16.26 0.94 6.35
N TYR A 5 15.86 0.55 5.13
CA TYR A 5 16.81 0.38 4.04
C TYR A 5 17.33 1.73 3.54
N ALA A 6 16.44 2.71 3.35
CA ALA A 6 16.81 4.03 2.85
C ALA A 6 17.69 4.84 3.82
N ILE A 7 17.42 4.73 5.14
CA ILE A 7 18.11 5.53 6.17
C ILE A 7 19.37 4.82 6.68
N TYR A 8 19.29 3.51 6.93
CA TYR A 8 20.36 2.76 7.62
C TYR A 8 21.05 1.72 6.73
N GLY A 9 20.68 1.60 5.45
CA GLY A 9 21.22 0.57 4.56
C GLY A 9 20.79 -0.87 4.91
N GLN A 10 19.81 -1.05 5.80
CA GLN A 10 19.38 -2.38 6.25
C GLN A 10 18.45 -3.03 5.23
N PHE A 11 19.00 -3.90 4.39
CA PHE A 11 18.26 -4.71 3.43
C PHE A 11 17.72 -6.00 4.08
N SER A 12 16.55 -6.44 3.65
CA SER A 12 15.92 -7.69 4.10
C SER A 12 14.80 -8.10 3.14
N VAL A 13 14.34 -9.34 3.23
CA VAL A 13 13.12 -9.80 2.52
C VAL A 13 11.90 -8.92 2.88
N LYS A 14 11.85 -8.36 4.09
CA LYS A 14 10.79 -7.42 4.52
C LYS A 14 10.92 -6.04 3.88
N SER A 15 12.11 -5.68 3.39
CA SER A 15 12.34 -4.47 2.60
C SER A 15 11.81 -4.65 1.18
N ASP A 16 11.88 -5.86 0.62
CA ASP A 16 11.28 -6.22 -0.67
C ASP A 16 9.75 -6.20 -0.59
N VAL A 17 9.16 -6.77 0.46
CA VAL A 17 7.71 -6.72 0.70
C VAL A 17 7.19 -5.28 0.76
N TYR A 18 7.89 -4.40 1.48
CA TYR A 18 7.56 -2.97 1.49
C TYR A 18 7.65 -2.39 0.07
N SER A 19 8.74 -2.68 -0.65
CA SER A 19 8.98 -2.10 -1.96
C SER A 19 7.98 -2.59 -3.01
N PHE A 20 7.46 -3.81 -2.89
CA PHE A 20 6.38 -4.36 -3.72
C PHE A 20 5.05 -3.62 -3.54
N SER A 21 4.71 -3.21 -2.32
CA SER A 21 3.45 -2.51 -2.06
C SER A 21 3.39 -1.08 -2.61
N VAL A 22 4.53 -0.46 -2.88
CA VAL A 22 4.57 0.89 -3.48
C VAL A 22 3.95 0.91 -4.87
N PRO A 23 4.43 0.12 -5.87
CA PRO A 23 3.81 0.10 -7.19
C PRO A 23 2.36 -0.41 -7.18
N LEU A 24 1.98 -1.26 -6.21
CA LEU A 24 0.58 -1.66 -6.05
C LEU A 24 -0.31 -0.46 -5.70
N LEU A 25 0.11 0.38 -4.75
CA LEU A 25 -0.59 1.64 -4.44
C LEU A 25 -0.56 2.62 -5.61
N GLU A 26 0.55 2.71 -6.35
CA GLU A 26 0.63 3.57 -7.55
C GLU A 26 -0.37 3.16 -8.63
N MET A 27 -0.55 1.85 -8.84
CA MET A 27 -1.53 1.29 -9.78
C MET A 27 -2.95 1.63 -9.34
N ILE A 28 -3.28 1.40 -8.07
CA ILE A 28 -4.61 1.67 -7.52
C ILE A 28 -4.96 3.15 -7.62
N SER A 29 -4.00 4.04 -7.36
CA SER A 29 -4.25 5.47 -7.32
C SER A 29 -4.03 6.22 -8.63
N GLY A 30 -3.49 5.55 -9.66
CA GLY A 30 -3.08 6.18 -10.92
C GLY A 30 -1.97 7.23 -10.74
N LYS A 31 -1.23 7.22 -9.62
CA LYS A 31 -0.30 8.29 -9.23
C LYS A 31 1.06 7.70 -8.88
N LYS A 32 2.13 8.29 -9.42
CA LYS A 32 3.50 7.92 -9.08
C LYS A 32 3.86 8.42 -7.69
N ASN A 33 4.40 7.57 -6.83
CA ASN A 33 4.89 7.94 -5.50
C ASN A 33 6.06 8.92 -5.58
N ARG A 34 6.92 8.83 -6.60
CA ARG A 34 7.98 9.81 -6.82
C ARG A 34 7.38 11.15 -7.24
N GLY A 35 7.63 12.18 -6.45
CA GLY A 35 7.09 13.53 -6.69
C GLY A 35 5.64 13.69 -6.23
N PHE A 36 4.99 12.64 -5.72
CA PHE A 36 3.72 12.79 -5.04
C PHE A 36 3.93 13.58 -3.76
N ASN A 37 3.26 14.72 -3.69
CA ASN A 37 3.16 15.51 -2.49
C ASN A 37 1.70 15.90 -2.31
N HIS A 38 1.07 15.36 -1.27
CA HIS A 38 -0.29 15.75 -0.96
C HIS A 38 -0.29 17.20 -0.44
N LEU A 39 -0.79 18.12 -1.27
CA LEU A 39 -0.70 19.59 -1.11
C LEU A 39 -1.02 20.11 0.30
N LYS A 40 -1.95 19.45 1.01
CA LYS A 40 -2.39 19.87 2.34
C LYS A 40 -1.55 19.33 3.50
N HIS A 41 -0.83 18.21 3.33
CA HIS A 41 -0.23 17.46 4.44
C HIS A 41 1.24 17.08 4.25
N GLY A 42 1.85 17.36 3.09
CA GLY A 42 3.27 17.04 2.89
C GLY A 42 3.57 15.54 2.82
N LEU A 43 2.57 14.70 2.59
CA LEU A 43 2.69 13.25 2.61
C LEU A 43 3.06 12.70 1.23
N ASN A 44 3.93 11.69 1.20
CA ASN A 44 4.11 10.83 0.04
C ASN A 44 2.88 9.94 -0.17
N LEU A 45 2.83 9.17 -1.27
CA LEU A 45 1.64 8.39 -1.63
C LEU A 45 1.28 7.38 -0.53
N VAL A 46 2.29 6.72 0.04
CA VAL A 46 2.11 5.75 1.14
C VAL A 46 1.51 6.41 2.38
N GLY A 47 2.01 7.60 2.76
CA GLY A 47 1.48 8.36 3.89
C GLY A 47 0.05 8.84 3.65
N HIS A 48 -0.25 9.27 2.42
CA HIS A 48 -1.61 9.68 2.03
C HIS A 48 -2.60 8.51 2.07
N ALA A 49 -2.21 7.33 1.55
CA ALA A 49 -3.02 6.12 1.62
C ALA A 49 -3.31 5.72 3.08
N TRP A 50 -2.30 5.75 3.95
CA TRP A 50 -2.48 5.51 5.39
C TRP A 50 -3.46 6.49 6.05
N ARG A 51 -3.39 7.77 5.68
CA ARG A 51 -4.30 8.79 6.20
C ARG A 51 -5.74 8.49 5.81
N LEU A 52 -5.99 8.27 4.53
CA LEU A 52 -7.32 7.94 4.00
C LEU A 52 -7.89 6.67 4.64
N TRP A 53 -7.06 5.65 4.86
CA TRP A 53 -7.47 4.44 5.56
C TRP A 53 -7.92 4.70 6.99
N LYS A 54 -7.14 5.50 7.74
CA LYS A 54 -7.49 5.88 9.13
C LYS A 54 -8.72 6.79 9.21
N GLU A 55 -8.94 7.61 8.19
CA GLU A 55 -10.11 8.49 8.07
C GLU A 55 -11.38 7.73 7.64
N GLY A 56 -11.27 6.45 7.28
CA GLY A 56 -12.39 5.64 6.80
C GLY A 56 -12.77 5.90 5.34
N ASN A 57 -11.93 6.61 4.59
CA ASN A 57 -12.17 7.01 3.20
C ASN A 57 -11.17 6.41 2.20
N PRO A 58 -10.92 5.08 2.20
CA PRO A 58 -9.96 4.46 1.27
C PRO A 58 -10.36 4.60 -0.21
N LEU A 59 -11.64 4.87 -0.50
CA LEU A 59 -12.16 5.05 -1.85
C LEU A 59 -11.58 6.30 -2.55
N GLU A 60 -11.23 7.35 -1.80
CA GLU A 60 -10.60 8.55 -2.36
C GLU A 60 -9.20 8.27 -2.94
N LEU A 61 -8.60 7.14 -2.59
CA LEU A 61 -7.32 6.73 -3.14
C LEU A 61 -7.46 6.18 -4.56
N ILE A 62 -8.62 5.59 -4.91
CA ILE A 62 -8.82 4.80 -6.12
C ILE A 62 -8.91 5.71 -7.35
N ASP A 63 -8.20 5.35 -8.41
CA ASP A 63 -8.33 6.02 -9.70
C ASP A 63 -9.72 5.83 -10.29
N SER A 64 -10.29 6.89 -10.88
CA SER A 64 -11.64 6.86 -11.44
C SER A 64 -11.82 5.77 -12.51
N PHE A 65 -10.78 5.48 -13.30
CA PHE A 65 -10.82 4.41 -14.30
C PHE A 65 -10.94 3.02 -13.66
N LEU A 66 -10.26 2.80 -12.53
CA LEU A 66 -10.38 1.54 -11.78
C LEU A 66 -11.73 1.42 -11.08
N GLN A 67 -12.31 2.54 -10.64
CA GLN A 67 -13.62 2.55 -10.00
C GLN A 67 -14.74 2.06 -10.95
N GLU A 68 -14.59 2.29 -12.25
CA GLU A 68 -15.55 1.87 -13.28
C GLU A 68 -15.30 0.45 -13.81
N SER A 69 -14.06 -0.06 -13.71
CA SER A 69 -13.64 -1.29 -14.40
C SER A 69 -13.35 -2.48 -13.47
N CYS A 70 -13.28 -2.29 -12.16
CA CYS A 70 -12.88 -3.31 -11.20
C CYS A 70 -13.88 -3.50 -10.05
N THR A 71 -13.84 -4.69 -9.42
CA THR A 71 -14.62 -4.97 -8.22
C THR A 71 -14.08 -4.16 -7.05
N LEU A 72 -14.91 -3.28 -6.48
CA LEU A 72 -14.48 -2.39 -5.40
C LEU A 72 -13.94 -3.12 -4.17
N SER A 73 -14.53 -4.27 -3.82
CA SER A 73 -14.08 -5.13 -2.72
C SER A 73 -12.64 -5.62 -2.92
N GLU A 74 -12.29 -6.03 -4.14
CA GLU A 74 -10.94 -6.50 -4.49
C GLU A 74 -9.94 -5.35 -4.42
N VAL A 75 -10.32 -4.16 -4.89
CA VAL A 75 -9.46 -2.97 -4.81
C VAL A 75 -9.22 -2.56 -3.35
N LEU A 76 -10.27 -2.51 -2.52
CA LEU A 76 -10.15 -2.22 -1.10
C LEU A 76 -9.27 -3.23 -0.36
N ARG A 77 -9.38 -4.50 -0.73
CA ARG A 77 -8.52 -5.59 -0.24
C ARG A 77 -7.06 -5.36 -0.63
N CYS A 78 -6.78 -5.00 -1.88
CA CYS A 78 -5.44 -4.66 -2.33
C CYS A 78 -4.86 -3.44 -1.60
N ILE A 79 -5.68 -2.43 -1.30
CA ILE A 79 -5.27 -1.30 -0.45
C ILE A 79 -4.90 -1.82 0.95
N HIS A 80 -5.74 -2.63 1.58
CA HIS A 80 -5.48 -3.15 2.92
C HIS A 80 -4.17 -3.95 2.97
N ILE A 81 -3.98 -4.90 2.04
CA ILE A 81 -2.76 -5.71 1.93
C ILE A 81 -1.53 -4.80 1.72
N SER A 82 -1.65 -3.78 0.86
CA SER A 82 -0.57 -2.81 0.64
C SER A 82 -0.18 -2.08 1.93
N LEU A 83 -1.17 -1.65 2.73
CA LEU A 83 -0.95 -0.97 4.01
C LEU A 83 -0.29 -1.88 5.04
N LEU A 84 -0.66 -3.16 5.10
CA LEU A 84 0.01 -4.16 5.94
C LEU A 84 1.47 -4.40 5.50
N CYS A 85 1.79 -4.25 4.21
CA CYS A 85 3.16 -4.38 3.69
C CYS A 85 4.06 -3.17 4.00
N VAL A 86 3.48 -1.96 4.11
CA VAL A 86 4.23 -0.72 4.40
C VAL A 86 4.37 -0.39 5.89
N GLN A 87 4.05 -1.32 6.79
CA GLN A 87 4.14 -1.09 8.23
C GLN A 87 5.52 -0.58 8.67
N LYS A 88 5.51 0.33 9.66
CA LYS A 88 6.73 0.95 10.18
C LYS A 88 7.64 -0.08 10.86
N HIS A 89 7.05 -0.93 11.71
CA HIS A 89 7.76 -2.02 12.37
C HIS A 89 7.91 -3.21 11.43
N LEU A 90 9.05 -3.89 11.49
CA LEU A 90 9.35 -5.02 10.60
C LEU A 90 8.49 -6.25 10.92
N GLU A 91 8.18 -6.44 12.20
CA GLU A 91 7.40 -7.59 12.69
C GLU A 91 5.94 -7.54 12.21
N ASP A 92 5.37 -6.33 12.11
CA ASP A 92 3.99 -6.12 11.67
C ASP A 92 3.81 -6.26 10.15
N ARG A 93 4.91 -6.27 9.38
CA ARG A 93 4.81 -6.47 7.93
C ARG A 93 4.43 -7.89 7.64
N LEU A 94 3.60 -8.11 6.62
CA LEU A 94 3.32 -9.46 6.13
C LEU A 94 4.57 -10.17 5.59
N ARG A 95 4.51 -11.50 5.47
CA ARG A 95 5.47 -12.27 4.65
C ARG A 95 4.94 -12.33 3.22
N MET A 96 5.83 -12.36 2.23
CA MET A 96 5.43 -12.39 0.81
C MET A 96 4.46 -13.55 0.50
N LEU A 97 4.65 -14.71 1.12
CA LEU A 97 3.71 -15.84 1.00
C LEU A 97 2.27 -15.46 1.36
N TYR A 98 2.07 -14.72 2.46
CA TYR A 98 0.75 -14.26 2.87
C TYR A 98 0.18 -13.20 1.92
N VAL A 99 1.04 -12.33 1.38
CA VAL A 99 0.62 -11.36 0.36
C VAL A 99 0.05 -12.07 -0.87
N VAL A 100 0.76 -13.06 -1.39
CA VAL A 100 0.29 -13.86 -2.54
C VAL A 100 -0.99 -14.61 -2.19
N LEU A 101 -1.03 -15.28 -1.03
CA LEU A 101 -2.21 -16.01 -0.57
C LEU A 101 -3.45 -15.10 -0.49
N MET A 102 -3.31 -13.90 0.09
CA MET A 102 -4.39 -12.93 0.23
C MET A 102 -4.79 -12.29 -1.10
N LEU A 103 -3.88 -12.17 -2.07
CA LEU A 103 -4.24 -11.70 -3.41
C LEU A 103 -4.94 -12.78 -4.24
N SER A 104 -4.62 -14.07 -4.01
CA SER A 104 -5.10 -15.20 -4.83
C SER A 104 -6.36 -15.91 -4.30
N SER A 105 -6.80 -15.61 -3.08
CA SER A 105 -7.93 -16.30 -2.42
C SER A 105 -8.85 -15.29 -1.75
N GLU A 106 -10.09 -15.64 -1.41
CA GLU A 106 -11.03 -14.77 -0.65
C GLU A 106 -10.80 -14.78 0.88
N ILE A 107 -9.58 -15.11 1.35
CA ILE A 107 -9.31 -15.18 2.80
C ILE A 107 -9.56 -13.83 3.48
N ALA A 108 -10.35 -13.85 4.56
CA ALA A 108 -10.65 -12.67 5.37
C ALA A 108 -9.36 -12.01 5.87
N LEU A 109 -9.30 -10.68 5.76
CA LEU A 109 -8.27 -9.86 6.38
C LEU A 109 -8.72 -9.56 7.82
N GLU A 110 -8.14 -10.26 8.80
CA GLU A 110 -8.27 -9.93 10.23
C GLU A 110 -7.28 -8.85 10.67
#